data_AF-A9IQY0-F1
#
_entry.id   AF-A9IQY0-F1
#
_cell.length_a   1.000
_cell.length_b   1.000
_cell.length_c   1.000
_cell.angle_alpha   90.00
_cell.angle_beta   90.00
_cell.angle_gamma   90.00
#
_symmetry.space_group_name_H-M   'P 1'
#
loop_
_entity.id
_entity.type
_entity.pdbx_description
1 polymer ?
#
loop_
_entity_poly.entity_id
_entity_poly.type
_entity_poly.pdbx_seq_one_letter_code
_entity_poly.pdbx_strand_id
1 'polypeptide(L)'
;MNETPSPSLINPIMALGAMVVLMLQSPLHRRWLIWDIERNLGPALRVGQYKLYQNEHGEFCAFITWAFLDEKNHQSMLEMGELLPNADWQTGKYVWFIDYVAPYGHTAHIVRDMQRNIFPDQRYFYAVRRNEDGGIRKIARWCSYNPSK
;
A
#
# COMPACT_ATOMS: atom_id res chain seq x y z
N MET A 1 12.47 8.83 16.89
CA MET A 1 11.48 7.80 17.27
C MET A 1 10.29 8.07 16.40
N ASN A 2 10.05 7.22 15.39
CA ASN A 2 8.98 7.45 14.43
C ASN A 2 7.66 7.17 15.14
N GLU A 3 6.86 8.20 15.38
CA GLU A 3 5.47 8.02 15.74
C GLU A 3 4.83 7.16 14.64
N THR A 4 4.40 5.97 15.02
CA THR A 4 3.66 5.07 14.14
C THR A 4 2.41 5.84 13.70
N PRO A 5 2.09 5.94 12.40
CA PRO A 5 0.88 6.63 11.97
C PRO A 5 -0.31 6.05 12.72
N SER A 6 -1.19 6.94 13.21
CA SER A 6 -2.38 6.60 14.00
C SER A 6 -3.06 5.36 13.41
N PRO A 7 -3.32 4.30 14.21
CA PRO A 7 -3.93 3.09 13.70
C PRO A 7 -5.25 3.44 13.01
N SER A 8 -5.49 2.83 11.84
CA SER A 8 -6.78 2.91 11.18
C SER A 8 -7.89 2.61 12.20
N LEU A 9 -8.80 3.57 12.42
CA LEU A 9 -9.96 3.40 13.31
C LEU A 9 -10.91 2.29 12.83
N ILE A 10 -10.76 1.86 11.57
CA ILE A 10 -11.51 0.76 10.97
C ILE A 10 -10.84 -0.55 11.38
N ASN A 11 -11.60 -1.45 12.01
CA ASN A 11 -11.08 -2.75 12.42
C ASN A 11 -10.69 -3.62 11.21
N PRO A 12 -9.75 -4.58 11.36
CA PRO A 12 -9.23 -5.37 10.25
C PRO A 12 -10.27 -6.18 9.46
N ILE A 13 -11.34 -6.65 10.10
CA ILE A 13 -12.39 -7.44 9.41
C ILE A 13 -13.19 -6.54 8.48
N MET A 14 -13.63 -5.38 8.97
CA MET A 14 -14.32 -4.39 8.17
C MET A 14 -13.41 -3.87 7.05
N ALA A 15 -12.12 -3.67 7.35
CA ALA A 15 -11.15 -3.24 6.36
C ALA A 15 -10.99 -4.27 5.23
N LEU A 16 -10.82 -5.56 5.57
CA LEU A 16 -10.72 -6.64 4.59
C LEU A 16 -11.97 -6.69 3.69
N GLY A 17 -13.18 -6.62 4.26
CA GLY A 17 -14.42 -6.60 3.49
C GLY A 17 -14.48 -5.44 2.50
N ALA A 18 -14.16 -4.23 2.96
CA ALA A 18 -14.12 -3.04 2.11
C ALA A 18 -13.06 -3.14 0.99
N MET A 19 -11.86 -3.63 1.32
CA MET A 19 -10.78 -3.86 0.35
C MET A 19 -11.21 -4.84 -0.73
N VAL A 20 -11.82 -5.97 -0.36
CA VAL A 20 -12.29 -6.97 -1.33
C VAL A 20 -13.35 -6.38 -2.26
N VAL A 21 -14.32 -5.62 -1.73
CA VAL A 21 -15.34 -4.94 -2.57
C VAL A 21 -14.70 -3.98 -3.58
N LEU A 22 -13.69 -3.21 -3.15
CA LEU A 22 -12.94 -2.32 -4.03
C LEU A 22 -12.10 -3.09 -5.06
N MET A 23 -11.50 -4.21 -4.68
CA MET A 23 -10.73 -5.09 -5.57
C MET A 23 -11.58 -5.68 -6.69
N LEU A 24 -12.87 -5.97 -6.45
CA LEU A 24 -13.80 -6.43 -7.48
C LEU A 24 -13.96 -5.43 -8.63
N GLN A 25 -13.72 -4.14 -8.38
CA GLN A 25 -13.77 -3.07 -9.39
C GLN A 25 -12.44 -2.88 -10.15
N SER A 26 -11.40 -3.64 -9.81
CA SER A 26 -10.09 -3.58 -10.47
C SER A 26 -9.88 -4.80 -11.37
N PRO A 27 -9.62 -4.63 -12.69
CA PRO A 27 -9.36 -5.74 -13.60
C PRO A 27 -8.23 -6.68 -13.15
N LEU A 28 -7.20 -6.12 -12.50
CA LEU A 28 -6.08 -6.87 -11.93
C LEU A 28 -6.51 -7.65 -10.67
N HIS A 29 -7.05 -6.96 -9.66
CA HIS A 29 -7.27 -7.54 -8.34
C HIS A 29 -8.48 -8.47 -8.29
N ARG A 30 -9.47 -8.30 -9.18
CA ARG A 30 -10.65 -9.19 -9.24
C ARG A 30 -10.32 -10.64 -9.65
N ARG A 31 -9.09 -10.90 -10.10
CA ARG A 31 -8.57 -12.22 -10.49
C ARG A 31 -7.77 -12.90 -9.40
N TRP A 32 -7.54 -12.22 -8.28
CA TRP A 32 -6.77 -12.77 -7.16
C TRP A 32 -7.51 -13.93 -6.50
N LEU A 33 -6.76 -14.98 -6.20
CA LEU A 33 -7.22 -16.08 -5.39
C LEU A 33 -7.24 -15.68 -3.92
N ILE A 34 -7.93 -16.47 -3.08
CA ILE A 34 -7.96 -16.24 -1.62
C ILE A 34 -6.54 -16.20 -1.05
N TRP A 35 -5.65 -17.05 -1.55
CA TRP A 35 -4.24 -17.05 -1.13
C TRP A 35 -3.49 -15.77 -1.52
N ASP A 36 -3.83 -15.13 -2.63
CA ASP A 36 -3.24 -13.83 -3.00
C ASP A 36 -3.70 -12.74 -2.04
N ILE A 37 -4.97 -12.77 -1.62
CA ILE A 37 -5.51 -11.85 -0.61
C ILE A 37 -4.77 -12.05 0.72
N GLU A 38 -4.59 -13.30 1.16
CA GLU A 38 -3.85 -13.61 2.39
C GLU A 38 -2.40 -13.14 2.32
N ARG A 39 -1.71 -13.43 1.21
CA ARG A 39 -0.29 -13.07 1.01
C ARG A 39 -0.08 -11.55 0.99
N ASN A 40 -0.94 -10.81 0.31
CA ASN A 40 -0.73 -9.39 0.04
C ASN A 40 -1.43 -8.47 1.07
N LEU A 41 -2.66 -8.78 1.50
CA LEU A 41 -3.38 -7.95 2.49
C LEU A 41 -3.19 -8.43 3.93
N GLY A 42 -2.99 -9.73 4.15
CA GLY A 42 -2.89 -10.32 5.48
C GLY A 42 -1.82 -9.68 6.37
N PRO A 43 -0.57 -9.49 5.90
CA PRO A 43 0.46 -8.77 6.67
C PRO A 43 0.01 -7.37 7.06
N ALA A 44 -0.49 -6.57 6.10
CA ALA A 44 -0.97 -5.21 6.33
C ALA A 44 -2.05 -5.15 7.42
N LEU A 45 -3.04 -6.04 7.33
CA LEU A 45 -4.17 -6.11 8.25
C LEU A 45 -3.74 -6.47 9.67
N ARG A 46 -2.79 -7.40 9.82
CA ARG A 46 -2.27 -7.82 11.15
C ARG A 46 -1.54 -6.70 11.87
N VAL A 47 -0.79 -5.88 11.14
CA VAL A 47 0.04 -4.82 11.73
C VAL A 47 -0.56 -3.42 11.63
N GLY A 48 -1.79 -3.30 11.13
CA GLY A 48 -2.48 -2.01 10.99
C GLY A 48 -1.92 -1.10 9.90
N GLN A 49 -1.17 -1.63 8.93
CA GLN A 49 -0.51 -0.87 7.88
C GLN A 49 -1.36 -0.74 6.62
N TYR A 50 -2.55 -0.17 6.81
CA TYR A 50 -3.48 0.13 5.75
C TYR A 50 -4.25 1.42 6.04
N LYS A 51 -4.75 2.04 4.97
CA LYS A 51 -5.68 3.18 5.04
C LYS A 51 -6.77 2.99 4.00
N LEU A 52 -8.00 3.20 4.44
CA LEU A 52 -9.19 3.28 3.59
C LEU A 52 -9.59 4.74 3.43
N TYR A 53 -10.09 5.07 2.25
CA TYR A 53 -10.60 6.39 1.92
C TYR A 53 -12.10 6.28 1.67
N GLN A 54 -12.83 7.26 2.20
CA GLN A 54 -14.26 7.40 1.95
C GLN A 54 -14.53 8.60 1.05
N ASN A 55 -15.58 8.53 0.24
CA ASN A 55 -16.12 9.68 -0.47
C ASN A 55 -16.97 10.58 0.46
N GLU A 56 -17.53 11.64 -0.09
CA GLU A 56 -18.38 12.60 0.63
C GLU A 56 -19.66 11.96 1.22
N HIS A 57 -20.07 10.78 0.71
CA HIS A 57 -21.21 10.02 1.19
C HIS A 57 -20.85 8.97 2.25
N GLY A 58 -19.57 8.88 2.65
CA GLY A 58 -19.10 7.91 3.63
C GLY A 58 -18.83 6.51 3.07
N GLU A 59 -18.86 6.33 1.76
CA GLU A 59 -18.62 5.04 1.11
C GLU A 59 -17.14 4.84 0.83
N PHE A 60 -16.62 3.63 1.09
CA PHE A 60 -15.23 3.31 0.77
C PHE A 60 -14.99 3.38 -0.75
N CYS A 61 -14.03 4.20 -1.16
CA CYS A 61 -13.75 4.49 -2.57
C CYS A 61 -12.32 4.13 -2.99
N ALA A 62 -11.42 3.95 -2.03
CA ALA A 62 -10.07 3.47 -2.29
C ALA A 62 -9.41 2.91 -1.02
N PHE A 63 -8.35 2.14 -1.20
CA PHE A 63 -7.45 1.75 -0.10
C PHE A 63 -5.99 1.76 -0.54
N ILE A 64 -5.11 1.74 0.46
CA ILE A 64 -3.68 1.52 0.31
C ILE A 64 -3.16 0.67 1.47
N THR A 65 -2.23 -0.24 1.19
CA THR A 65 -1.42 -0.98 2.14
C THR A 65 0.05 -0.59 1.94
N TRP A 66 0.83 -0.67 3.02
CA TRP A 66 2.26 -0.40 2.94
C TRP A 66 3.09 -1.31 3.82
N ALA A 67 4.37 -1.37 3.52
CA ALA A 67 5.39 -2.05 4.32
C ALA A 67 6.59 -1.12 4.55
N PHE A 68 7.16 -1.21 5.75
CA PHE A 68 8.50 -0.74 6.07
C PHE A 68 9.48 -1.89 5.91
N LEU A 69 10.22 -1.89 4.80
CA LEU A 69 11.12 -2.99 4.42
C LEU A 69 12.56 -2.72 4.84
N ASP A 70 13.21 -3.79 5.27
CA ASP A 70 14.65 -3.82 5.48
C ASP A 70 15.41 -3.73 4.15
N GLU A 71 16.74 -3.62 4.21
CA GLU A 71 17.57 -3.50 3.01
C GLU A 71 17.39 -4.71 2.08
N LYS A 72 17.30 -5.92 2.65
CA LYS A 72 17.21 -7.17 1.88
C LYS A 72 15.92 -7.23 1.06
N ASN A 73 14.77 -6.95 1.68
CA ASN A 73 13.50 -6.90 0.97
C ASN A 73 13.38 -5.67 0.07
N HIS A 74 14.01 -4.56 0.42
CA HIS A 74 14.08 -3.40 -0.48
C HIS A 74 14.75 -3.76 -1.80
N GLN A 75 15.92 -4.40 -1.77
CA GLN A 75 16.63 -4.83 -2.98
C GLN A 75 15.84 -5.90 -3.75
N SER A 76 15.28 -6.89 -3.06
CA SER A 76 14.40 -7.90 -3.69
C SER A 76 13.24 -7.26 -4.45
N MET A 77 12.60 -6.25 -3.87
CA MET A 77 11.52 -5.50 -4.53
C MET A 77 12.02 -4.64 -5.69
N LEU A 78 13.24 -4.08 -5.62
CA LEU A 78 13.86 -3.31 -6.71
C LEU A 78 14.26 -4.18 -7.90
N GLU A 79 14.70 -5.41 -7.65
CA GLU A 79 15.22 -6.31 -8.69
C GLU A 79 14.13 -7.20 -9.28
N MET A 80 13.31 -7.78 -8.42
CA MET A 80 12.34 -8.82 -8.79
C MET A 80 10.88 -8.34 -8.69
N GLY A 81 10.63 -7.19 -8.04
CA GLY A 81 9.26 -6.73 -7.74
C GLY A 81 8.51 -7.66 -6.79
N GLU A 82 9.23 -8.45 -6.01
CA GLU A 82 8.67 -9.40 -5.04
C GLU A 82 9.40 -9.35 -3.70
N LEU A 83 8.64 -9.55 -2.64
CA LEU A 83 9.15 -9.73 -1.28
C LEU A 83 9.74 -11.13 -1.12
N LEU A 84 10.76 -11.23 -0.27
CA LEU A 84 11.25 -12.52 0.16
C LEU A 84 10.23 -13.22 1.06
N PRO A 85 10.28 -14.56 1.17
CA PRO A 85 9.45 -15.29 2.12
C PRO A 85 9.62 -14.75 3.55
N ASN A 86 8.51 -14.62 4.27
CA ASN A 86 8.45 -14.13 5.65
C ASN A 86 9.01 -12.70 5.84
N ALA A 87 8.92 -11.86 4.81
CA ALA A 87 9.25 -10.44 4.93
C ALA A 87 8.50 -9.79 6.10
N ASP A 88 9.24 -9.13 6.97
CA ASP A 88 8.68 -8.28 8.03
C ASP A 88 8.34 -6.90 7.45
N TRP A 89 7.14 -6.43 7.76
CA TRP A 89 6.58 -5.20 7.23
C TRP A 89 6.78 -4.00 8.16
N GLN A 90 7.39 -4.16 9.35
CA GLN A 90 7.47 -3.10 10.36
C GLN A 90 8.90 -2.63 10.71
N THR A 91 9.93 -3.42 10.41
CA THR A 91 11.30 -3.17 10.93
C THR A 91 12.19 -2.34 10.01
N GLY A 92 11.72 -2.06 8.80
CA GLY A 92 12.46 -1.36 7.77
C GLY A 92 12.50 0.17 7.84
N LYS A 93 13.33 0.76 6.98
CA LYS A 93 13.33 2.21 6.68
C LYS A 93 12.78 2.55 5.29
N TYR A 94 12.57 1.55 4.44
CA TYR A 94 12.09 1.75 3.08
C TYR A 94 10.59 1.59 3.02
N VAL A 95 9.87 2.66 2.67
CA VAL A 95 8.41 2.64 2.55
C VAL A 95 8.00 2.17 1.16
N TRP A 96 7.36 1.00 1.12
CA TRP A 96 6.75 0.46 -0.08
C TRP A 96 5.24 0.47 0.03
N PHE A 97 4.57 1.05 -0.98
CA PHE A 97 3.14 0.83 -1.19
C PHE A 97 2.99 -0.53 -1.87
N ILE A 98 2.44 -1.49 -1.14
CA ILE A 98 2.31 -2.87 -1.62
C ILE A 98 1.11 -2.96 -2.54
N ASP A 99 -0.08 -2.60 -2.03
CA ASP A 99 -1.31 -2.53 -2.81
C ASP A 99 -1.97 -1.19 -2.64
N TYR A 100 -2.54 -0.66 -3.72
CA TYR A 100 -3.48 0.44 -3.63
C TYR A 100 -4.48 0.30 -4.77
N VAL A 101 -5.76 0.36 -4.42
CA VAL A 101 -6.87 0.18 -5.35
C VAL A 101 -7.73 1.43 -5.28
N ALA A 102 -7.81 2.12 -6.40
CA ALA A 102 -8.54 3.39 -6.54
C ALA A 102 -9.34 3.37 -7.86
N PRO A 103 -10.40 2.53 -7.94
CA PRO A 103 -11.11 2.26 -9.19
C PRO A 103 -11.74 3.52 -9.80
N TYR A 104 -12.01 4.53 -8.98
CA TYR A 104 -12.64 5.80 -9.37
C TYR A 104 -11.64 6.94 -9.66
N GLY A 105 -10.34 6.63 -9.84
CA GLY A 105 -9.35 7.61 -10.34
C GLY A 105 -8.61 8.43 -9.27
N HIS A 106 -8.63 8.03 -8.00
CA HIS A 106 -8.05 8.80 -6.89
C HIS A 106 -6.57 8.50 -6.56
N THR A 107 -5.84 7.79 -7.42
CA THR A 107 -4.45 7.37 -7.14
C THR A 107 -3.52 8.53 -6.78
N ALA A 108 -3.59 9.64 -7.50
CA ALA A 108 -2.72 10.80 -7.24
C ALA A 108 -3.04 11.47 -5.89
N HIS A 109 -4.29 11.41 -5.44
CA HIS A 109 -4.69 11.91 -4.13
C HIS A 109 -4.12 11.04 -3.01
N ILE A 110 -4.26 9.72 -3.13
CA ILE A 110 -3.73 8.74 -2.16
C ILE A 110 -2.22 8.91 -1.99
N VAL A 111 -1.46 8.93 -3.09
CA VAL A 111 0.01 9.07 -3.02
C VAL A 111 0.39 10.39 -2.33
N ARG A 112 -0.28 11.50 -2.64
CA ARG A 112 -0.03 12.80 -2.00
C ARG A 112 -0.35 12.80 -0.51
N ASP A 113 -1.47 12.21 -0.12
CA ASP A 113 -1.87 12.06 1.28
C ASP A 113 -0.85 11.23 2.07
N MET A 114 -0.41 10.10 1.51
CA MET A 114 0.63 9.27 2.13
C MET A 114 1.95 10.06 2.31
N GLN A 115 2.34 10.85 1.33
CA GLN A 115 3.59 11.63 1.35
C GLN A 115 3.55 12.82 2.31
N ARG A 116 2.41 13.49 2.44
CA ARG A 116 2.30 14.77 3.16
C ARG A 116 1.75 14.63 4.56
N ASN A 117 0.82 13.70 4.76
CA ASN A 117 0.04 13.61 5.99
C ASN A 117 0.41 12.36 6.80
N ILE A 118 0.65 11.23 6.13
CA ILE A 118 0.96 9.97 6.82
C ILE A 118 2.47 9.82 7.09
N PHE A 119 3.31 10.18 6.11
CA PHE A 119 4.76 10.03 6.18
C PHE A 119 5.50 11.31 5.76
N PRO A 120 5.27 12.46 6.42
CA PRO A 120 5.85 13.74 6.04
C PRO A 120 7.39 13.77 6.05
N ASP A 121 8.01 12.97 6.92
CA ASP A 121 9.47 12.88 7.05
C ASP A 121 10.12 11.86 6.12
N GLN A 122 9.32 11.05 5.42
CA GLN A 122 9.85 10.03 4.53
C GLN A 122 10.24 10.65 3.18
N ARG A 123 11.52 10.54 2.84
CA ARG A 123 12.05 11.11 1.60
C ARG A 123 11.67 10.32 0.34
N TYR A 124 11.66 8.99 0.43
CA TYR A 124 11.45 8.11 -0.70
C TYR A 124 10.33 7.10 -0.46
N PHE A 125 9.53 6.91 -1.50
CA PHE A 125 8.46 5.94 -1.56
C PHE A 125 8.61 5.08 -2.81
N TYR A 126 8.18 3.83 -2.71
CA TYR A 126 8.35 2.85 -3.77
C TYR A 126 7.05 2.07 -4.00
N ALA A 127 6.84 1.59 -5.22
CA ALA A 127 5.77 0.64 -5.51
C ALA A 127 6.08 -0.16 -6.78
N VAL A 128 5.61 -1.38 -6.84
CA VAL A 128 5.56 -2.14 -8.08
C VAL A 128 4.30 -1.75 -8.83
N ARG A 129 4.42 -1.29 -10.07
CA ARG A 129 3.28 -1.07 -10.96
C ARG A 129 3.11 -2.32 -11.81
N ARG A 130 1.96 -3.00 -11.67
CA ARG A 130 1.62 -4.19 -12.44
C ARG A 130 0.70 -3.87 -13.61
N ASN A 131 0.82 -4.66 -14.68
CA ASN A 131 -0.15 -4.73 -15.77
C ASN A 131 -1.40 -5.48 -15.31
N GLU A 132 -2.45 -5.50 -16.14
CA GLU A 132 -3.71 -6.21 -15.82
C GLU A 132 -3.55 -7.75 -15.77
N ASP A 133 -2.51 -8.30 -16.41
CA ASP A 133 -2.13 -9.70 -16.33
C ASP A 133 -1.30 -10.04 -15.08
N GLY A 134 -1.00 -9.04 -14.24
CA GLY A 134 -0.17 -9.18 -13.04
C GLY A 134 1.33 -9.06 -13.29
N GLY A 135 1.79 -9.01 -14.55
CA GLY A 135 3.19 -8.79 -14.89
C GLY A 135 3.70 -7.42 -14.43
N ILE A 136 4.99 -7.31 -14.15
CA ILE A 136 5.60 -6.05 -13.71
C ILE A 136 5.71 -5.10 -14.91
N ARG A 137 5.05 -3.94 -14.81
CA ARG A 137 5.17 -2.86 -15.78
C ARG A 137 6.39 -2.00 -15.52
N LYS A 138 6.56 -1.58 -14.26
CA LYS A 138 7.71 -0.79 -13.79
C LYS A 138 7.77 -0.76 -12.28
N ILE A 139 8.92 -0.36 -11.76
CA ILE A 139 9.07 0.03 -10.36
C ILE A 139 9.01 1.56 -10.29
N ALA A 140 8.06 2.08 -9.53
CA ALA A 140 7.89 3.50 -9.32
C ALA A 140 8.65 3.94 -8.07
N ARG A 141 9.33 5.08 -8.17
CA ARG A 141 9.99 5.77 -7.07
C ARG A 141 9.52 7.22 -7.04
N TRP A 142 9.08 7.68 -5.88
CA TRP A 142 8.77 9.09 -5.66
C TRP A 142 9.72 9.69 -4.64
N CYS A 143 10.11 10.94 -4.87
CA CYS A 143 10.80 11.77 -3.89
C CYS A 143 9.77 12.74 -3.31
N SER A 144 9.56 12.72 -1.99
CA SER A 144 8.81 13.80 -1.34
C SER A 144 9.69 15.03 -1.33
N TYR A 145 9.26 16.09 -2.03
CA TYR A 145 9.91 17.39 -1.91
C TYR A 145 9.26 18.11 -0.74
N ASN A 146 9.98 18.20 0.38
CA ASN A 146 9.58 19.02 1.50
C ASN A 146 10.36 20.33 1.39
N PRO A 147 9.78 21.43 0.87
CA PRO A 147 10.49 22.69 0.65
C PRO A 147 10.88 23.41 1.95
N SER A 148 10.65 22.82 3.12
CA SER A 148 10.88 23.41 4.44
C SER A 148 11.85 22.59 5.32
N LYS A 149 13.04 22.28 4.78
CA LYS A 149 14.28 22.09 5.56
C LYS A 149 15.42 22.77 4.83
#